data_AF-A0A7J4LGF4-F1
#
_entry.id   AF-A0A7J4LGF4-F1
#
_cell.length_a   1.000
_cell.length_b   1.000
_cell.length_c   1.000
_cell.angle_alpha   90.00
_cell.angle_beta   90.00
_cell.angle_gamma   90.00
#
_symmetry.space_group_name_H-M   'P 1'
#
loop_
_entity.id
_entity.type
_entity.pdbx_description
1 polymer ?
#
loop_
_entity_poly.entity_id
_entity_poly.type
_entity_poly.pdbx_seq_one_letter_code
_entity_poly.pdbx_strand_id
1 'polypeptide(L)'
;MKENNAVISEIISNLGNISEKIGLNFATGMIFGRLYFFGSKTQEQLKDELKLGLSTVSQSLTVLEAFGFISVQKDGRKKSYSANIEKSNIVLENIMRFNIQPLAALIESREKEVKDKETKLKLKLLREHCNSCCDMIDKMMK
;
A
#
# COMPACT_ATOMS: atom_id res chain seq x y z
N MET A 1 -21.09 -4.95 -21.77
CA MET A 1 -20.92 -5.50 -20.40
C MET A 1 -19.76 -6.49 -20.28
N LYS A 2 -19.61 -7.50 -21.14
CA LYS A 2 -18.51 -8.50 -21.02
C LYS A 2 -17.10 -7.92 -21.21
N GLU A 3 -16.96 -6.94 -22.11
CA GLU A 3 -15.67 -6.33 -22.48
C GLU A 3 -15.08 -5.49 -21.33
N ASN A 4 -15.90 -4.66 -20.68
CA ASN A 4 -15.49 -3.88 -19.50
C ASN A 4 -14.99 -4.77 -18.35
N ASN A 5 -15.57 -5.96 -18.17
CA ASN A 5 -15.14 -6.88 -17.11
C ASN A 5 -13.76 -7.51 -17.40
N ALA A 6 -13.41 -7.74 -18.66
CA ALA A 6 -12.09 -8.24 -19.04
C ALA A 6 -11.01 -7.19 -18.75
N VAL A 7 -11.25 -5.95 -19.17
CA VAL A 7 -10.36 -4.80 -18.89
C VAL A 7 -10.19 -4.57 -17.39
N ILE A 8 -11.29 -4.57 -16.62
CA ILE A 8 -11.22 -4.43 -15.15
C ILE A 8 -10.42 -5.57 -14.53
N SER A 9 -10.58 -6.81 -15.01
CA SER A 9 -9.82 -7.95 -14.49
C SER A 9 -8.33 -7.84 -14.77
N GLU A 10 -7.95 -7.35 -15.95
CA GLU A 10 -6.56 -7.07 -16.30
C GLU A 10 -5.96 -5.96 -15.43
N ILE A 11 -6.71 -4.89 -15.16
CA ILE A 11 -6.28 -3.82 -14.25
C ILE A 11 -6.07 -4.37 -12.84
N ILE A 12 -7.01 -5.18 -12.32
CA ILE A 12 -6.90 -5.78 -10.98
C ILE A 12 -5.67 -6.69 -10.88
N SER A 13 -5.39 -7.49 -11.91
CA SER A 13 -4.17 -8.32 -11.99
C SER A 13 -2.91 -7.47 -11.94
N ASN A 14 -2.88 -6.36 -12.69
CA ASN A 14 -1.77 -5.41 -12.66
C ASN A 14 -1.59 -4.75 -11.29
N LEU A 15 -2.68 -4.42 -10.58
CA LEU A 15 -2.60 -3.93 -9.19
C LEU A 15 -1.98 -4.96 -8.24
N GLY A 16 -2.27 -6.26 -8.46
CA GLY A 16 -1.59 -7.35 -7.76
C GLY A 16 -0.08 -7.34 -8.00
N ASN A 17 0.35 -7.26 -9.27
CA ASN A 17 1.77 -7.19 -9.63
C ASN A 17 2.47 -5.94 -9.05
N ILE A 18 1.80 -4.79 -9.03
CA ILE A 18 2.32 -3.57 -8.43
C ILE A 18 2.50 -3.77 -6.91
N SER A 19 1.53 -4.39 -6.25
CA SER A 19 1.59 -4.68 -4.81
C SER A 19 2.81 -5.53 -4.45
N GLU A 20 3.13 -6.55 -5.25
CA GLU A 20 4.35 -7.34 -5.05
C GLU A 20 5.64 -6.53 -5.20
N LYS A 21 5.69 -5.65 -6.20
CA LYS A 21 6.86 -4.78 -6.44
C LYS A 21 7.13 -3.81 -5.30
N ILE A 22 6.11 -3.45 -4.52
CA ILE A 22 6.25 -2.58 -3.33
C ILE A 22 6.36 -3.39 -2.03
N GLY A 23 6.55 -4.71 -2.11
CA GLY A 23 6.79 -5.58 -0.95
C GLY A 23 5.53 -6.03 -0.22
N LEU A 24 4.34 -5.82 -0.79
CA LEU A 24 3.07 -6.38 -0.30
C LEU A 24 2.78 -7.70 -1.02
N ASN A 25 1.81 -8.49 -0.54
CA ASN A 25 1.43 -9.70 -1.27
C ASN A 25 0.60 -9.34 -2.52
N PHE A 26 0.62 -10.21 -3.54
CA PHE A 26 -0.21 -10.06 -4.75
C PHE A 26 -1.70 -9.89 -4.42
N ALA A 27 -2.18 -10.67 -3.44
CA ALA A 27 -3.57 -10.65 -3.00
C ALA A 27 -4.03 -9.27 -2.48
N THR A 28 -3.13 -8.45 -1.96
CA THR A 28 -3.41 -7.12 -1.39
C THR A 28 -3.87 -6.18 -2.50
N GLY A 29 -3.15 -6.16 -3.62
CA GLY A 29 -3.54 -5.40 -4.80
C GLY A 29 -4.82 -5.91 -5.44
N MET A 30 -4.98 -7.23 -5.51
CA MET A 30 -6.21 -7.86 -6.04
C MET A 30 -7.44 -7.48 -5.21
N ILE A 31 -7.33 -7.56 -3.87
CA ILE A 31 -8.41 -7.20 -2.94
C ILE A 31 -8.75 -5.72 -3.04
N PHE A 32 -7.75 -4.83 -3.03
CA PHE A 32 -7.98 -3.40 -3.20
C PHE A 32 -8.68 -3.10 -4.53
N GLY A 33 -8.17 -3.63 -5.64
CA GLY A 33 -8.78 -3.45 -6.96
C GLY A 33 -10.21 -3.98 -7.00
N ARG A 34 -10.48 -5.12 -6.36
CA ARG A 34 -11.83 -5.67 -6.29
C ARG A 34 -12.78 -4.74 -5.53
N LEU A 35 -12.37 -4.23 -4.38
CA LEU A 35 -13.15 -3.29 -3.59
C LEU A 35 -13.37 -1.95 -4.32
N TYR A 36 -12.37 -1.51 -5.09
CA TYR A 36 -12.43 -0.28 -5.87
C TYR A 36 -13.48 -0.37 -6.99
N PHE A 37 -13.44 -1.42 -7.81
CA PHE A 37 -14.31 -1.54 -8.97
C PHE A 37 -15.69 -2.14 -8.68
N PHE A 38 -15.80 -2.98 -7.64
CA PHE A 38 -17.02 -3.73 -7.34
C PHE A 38 -17.65 -3.37 -5.98
N GLY A 39 -17.14 -2.33 -5.34
CA GLY A 39 -17.69 -1.77 -4.11
C GLY A 39 -17.45 -2.62 -2.86
N SER A 40 -18.27 -2.40 -1.84
CA SER A 40 -18.10 -2.99 -0.53
C SER A 40 -18.29 -4.51 -0.55
N LYS A 41 -17.41 -5.25 0.15
CA LYS A 41 -17.44 -6.72 0.25
C LYS A 41 -17.15 -7.21 1.66
N THR A 42 -17.69 -8.36 2.02
CA THR A 42 -17.24 -9.09 3.22
C THR A 42 -15.97 -9.88 2.94
N GLN A 43 -15.32 -10.36 4.01
CA GLN A 43 -14.13 -11.19 3.90
C GLN A 43 -14.41 -12.52 3.17
N GLU A 44 -15.58 -13.11 3.41
CA GLU A 44 -16.05 -14.34 2.75
C GLU A 44 -16.29 -14.11 1.26
N GLN A 45 -16.92 -12.99 0.88
CA GLN A 45 -17.13 -12.65 -0.52
C GLN A 45 -15.80 -12.48 -1.26
N LEU A 46 -14.83 -11.78 -0.67
CA LEU A 46 -13.49 -11.62 -1.26
C LEU A 46 -12.77 -12.96 -1.42
N LYS A 47 -12.86 -13.82 -0.41
CA LYS A 47 -12.29 -15.17 -0.44
C LYS A 47 -12.87 -15.99 -1.60
N ASP A 48 -14.19 -15.99 -1.75
CA ASP A 48 -14.87 -16.79 -2.78
C ASP A 48 -14.66 -16.19 -4.19
N GLU A 49 -14.74 -14.87 -4.34
CA GLU A 49 -14.56 -14.18 -5.62
C GLU A 49 -13.12 -14.25 -6.15
N LEU A 50 -12.12 -14.14 -5.26
CA LEU A 50 -10.70 -14.15 -5.62
C LEU A 50 -10.04 -15.53 -5.48
N LYS A 51 -10.78 -16.54 -5.00
CA LYS A 51 -10.30 -17.90 -4.72
C LYS A 51 -9.07 -17.92 -3.81
N LEU A 52 -9.11 -17.12 -2.75
CA LEU A 52 -8.01 -16.96 -1.78
C LEU A 52 -8.32 -17.68 -0.46
N GLY A 53 -7.28 -17.96 0.34
CA GLY A 53 -7.46 -18.42 1.73
C GLY A 53 -7.96 -17.30 2.65
N LEU A 54 -8.80 -17.62 3.64
CA LEU A 54 -9.32 -16.64 4.60
C LEU A 54 -8.21 -15.89 5.36
N SER A 55 -7.11 -16.58 5.68
CA SER A 55 -5.94 -15.99 6.32
C SER A 55 -5.28 -14.93 5.44
N THR A 56 -5.08 -15.24 4.14
CA THR A 56 -4.54 -14.31 3.15
C THR A 56 -5.43 -13.08 3.00
N VAL A 57 -6.76 -13.27 2.92
CA VAL A 57 -7.70 -12.15 2.85
C VAL A 57 -7.62 -11.31 4.13
N SER A 58 -7.63 -11.93 5.30
CA SER A 58 -7.55 -11.23 6.59
C SER A 58 -6.28 -10.39 6.72
N GLN A 59 -5.12 -10.96 6.36
CA GLN A 59 -3.83 -10.26 6.43
C GLN A 59 -3.81 -9.08 5.47
N SER A 60 -4.28 -9.28 4.23
CA SER A 60 -4.31 -8.24 3.20
C SER A 60 -5.26 -7.10 3.58
N LEU A 61 -6.44 -7.40 4.13
CA LEU A 61 -7.37 -6.39 4.64
C LEU A 61 -6.78 -5.62 5.83
N THR A 62 -6.08 -6.30 6.74
CA THR A 62 -5.39 -5.65 7.86
C THR A 62 -4.35 -4.65 7.36
N VAL A 63 -3.57 -5.03 6.35
CA VAL A 63 -2.56 -4.17 5.73
C VAL A 63 -3.21 -2.98 5.03
N LEU A 64 -4.24 -3.20 4.21
CA LEU A 64 -4.95 -2.13 3.51
C LEU A 64 -5.63 -1.15 4.47
N GLU A 65 -6.20 -1.65 5.57
CA GLU A 65 -6.82 -0.82 6.62
C GLU A 65 -5.76 0.00 7.34
N ALA A 66 -4.62 -0.59 7.68
CA ALA A 66 -3.50 0.12 8.31
C ALA A 66 -2.94 1.24 7.42
N PHE A 67 -2.90 1.02 6.11
CA PHE A 67 -2.52 2.05 5.13
C PHE A 67 -3.67 2.99 4.75
N GLY A 68 -4.87 2.83 5.32
CA GLY A 68 -6.02 3.68 5.02
C GLY A 68 -6.58 3.57 3.60
N PHE A 69 -6.13 2.57 2.82
CA PHE A 69 -6.64 2.29 1.47
C PHE A 69 -8.07 1.76 1.47
N ILE A 70 -8.54 1.24 2.59
CA ILE A 70 -9.91 0.75 2.76
C ILE A 70 -10.54 1.30 4.04
N SER A 71 -11.86 1.28 4.08
CA SER A 71 -12.66 1.56 5.28
C SER A 71 -13.46 0.32 5.68
N VAL A 72 -13.70 0.18 6.98
CA VAL A 72 -14.46 -0.93 7.55
C VAL A 72 -15.76 -0.42 8.14
N GLN A 73 -16.87 -1.01 7.70
CA GLN A 73 -18.18 -0.81 8.29
C GLN A 73 -18.60 -2.08 9.01
N LYS A 74 -19.16 -1.94 10.22
CA LYS A 74 -19.67 -3.04 11.02
C LYS A 74 -21.20 -3.00 11.02
N ASP A 75 -21.82 -4.14 10.71
CA ASP A 75 -23.24 -4.38 10.88
C ASP A 75 -23.43 -5.64 11.75
N GLY A 76 -23.74 -5.41 13.03
CA GLY A 76 -23.74 -6.45 14.06
C GLY A 76 -22.39 -7.17 14.15
N ARG A 77 -22.38 -8.47 13.81
CA ARG A 77 -21.16 -9.30 13.80
C ARG A 77 -20.44 -9.32 12.45
N LYS A 78 -21.04 -8.77 11.39
CA LYS A 78 -20.46 -8.77 10.04
C LYS A 78 -19.65 -7.51 9.79
N LYS A 79 -18.50 -7.67 9.14
CA LYS A 79 -17.66 -6.58 8.64
C LYS A 79 -17.77 -6.51 7.12
N SER A 80 -17.96 -5.32 6.59
CA SER A 80 -17.84 -5.03 5.16
C SER A 80 -16.72 -4.01 4.94
N TYR A 81 -15.92 -4.25 3.90
CA TYR A 81 -14.74 -3.48 3.57
C TYR A 81 -15.00 -2.76 2.25
N SER A 82 -14.60 -1.49 2.13
CA SER A 82 -14.73 -0.71 0.89
C SER A 82 -13.47 0.09 0.62
N ALA A 83 -13.15 0.35 -0.65
CA ALA A 83 -12.00 1.18 -1.00
C ALA A 83 -12.19 2.63 -0.52
N ASN A 84 -11.11 3.25 -0.04
CA ASN A 84 -11.09 4.59 0.50
C ASN A 84 -10.07 5.45 -0.27
N ILE A 85 -10.54 6.07 -1.35
CA ILE A 85 -9.71 6.84 -2.30
C ILE A 85 -9.27 8.19 -1.70
N GLU A 86 -10.09 8.78 -0.83
CA GLU A 86 -9.80 10.09 -0.26
C GLU A 86 -8.76 10.01 0.88
N LYS A 87 -8.81 8.97 1.72
CA LYS A 87 -7.86 8.84 2.85
C LYS A 87 -6.55 8.14 2.50
N SER A 88 -6.48 7.41 1.39
CA SER A 88 -5.25 6.73 0.96
C SER A 88 -4.08 7.70 0.75
N ASN A 89 -4.36 8.89 0.23
CA ASN A 89 -3.33 9.90 0.00
C ASN A 89 -2.82 10.49 1.31
N ILE A 90 -3.69 10.66 2.31
CA ILE A 90 -3.35 11.21 3.63
C ILE A 90 -2.41 10.27 4.40
N VAL A 91 -2.62 8.96 4.32
CA VAL A 91 -1.75 8.01 5.04
C VAL A 91 -0.37 7.93 4.42
N LEU A 92 -0.27 7.88 3.08
CA LEU A 92 1.01 7.94 2.39
C LEU A 92 1.73 9.26 2.71
N GLU A 93 1.04 10.39 2.62
CA GLU A 93 1.58 11.70 2.99
C GLU A 93 2.10 11.71 4.44
N ASN A 94 1.33 11.17 5.39
CA ASN A 94 1.72 11.12 6.79
C ASN A 94 2.93 10.20 7.05
N ILE A 95 3.00 9.04 6.39
CA ILE A 95 4.17 8.15 6.48
C ILE A 95 5.41 8.91 6.01
N MET A 96 5.30 9.63 4.89
CA MET A 96 6.40 10.40 4.35
C MET A 96 6.82 11.54 5.27
N ARG A 97 5.86 12.38 5.68
CA ARG A 97 6.10 13.58 6.48
C ARG A 97 6.64 13.27 7.87
N PHE A 98 6.14 12.21 8.51
CA PHE A 98 6.44 11.93 9.92
C PHE A 98 7.44 10.80 10.13
N ASN A 99 7.72 9.95 9.14
CA ASN A 99 8.67 8.85 9.29
C ASN A 99 9.86 8.98 8.32
N ILE A 100 9.59 9.11 7.01
CA ILE A 100 10.64 9.05 6.00
C ILE A 100 11.47 10.34 5.92
N GLN A 101 10.84 11.51 5.90
CA GLN A 101 11.55 12.80 5.92
C GLN A 101 12.43 12.95 7.18
N PRO A 102 11.91 12.71 8.40
CA PRO A 102 12.75 12.77 9.61
C PRO A 102 13.91 11.79 9.59
N LEU A 103 13.71 10.58 9.06
CA LEU A 103 14.77 9.59 8.92
C LEU A 103 15.86 10.06 7.94
N ALA A 104 15.48 10.60 6.78
CA ALA A 104 16.42 11.15 5.81
C ALA A 104 17.26 12.29 6.42
N ALA A 105 16.61 13.22 7.12
CA ALA A 105 17.26 14.33 7.81
C ALA A 105 18.21 13.87 8.94
N LEU A 106 17.79 12.86 9.72
CA LEU A 106 18.64 12.25 10.74
C LEU A 106 19.90 11.64 10.11
N ILE A 107 19.74 10.85 9.05
CA ILE A 107 20.87 10.24 8.33
C ILE A 107 21.80 11.33 7.81
N GLU A 108 21.28 12.35 7.14
CA GLU A 108 22.08 13.46 6.62
C GLU A 108 22.89 14.18 7.72
N SER A 109 22.27 14.42 8.88
CA SER A 109 22.94 15.10 10.00
C SER A 109 24.08 14.28 10.62
N ARG A 110 23.99 12.93 10.60
CA ARG A 110 24.92 12.03 11.30
C ARG A 110 25.90 11.30 10.37
N GLU A 111 25.65 11.27 9.07
CA GLU A 111 26.47 10.53 8.08
C GLU A 111 27.96 10.91 8.16
N LYS A 112 28.26 12.18 8.41
CA LYS A 112 29.64 12.69 8.49
C LYS A 112 30.41 12.16 9.70
N GLU A 113 29.71 11.79 10.77
CA GLU A 113 30.30 11.27 12.02
C GLU A 113 30.72 9.80 11.90
N VAL A 114 30.17 9.06 10.92
CA VAL A 114 30.49 7.66 10.68
C VAL A 114 31.84 7.52 9.97
N LYS A 115 32.78 6.86 10.64
CA LYS A 115 34.15 6.63 10.14
C LYS A 115 34.27 5.38 9.24
N ASP A 116 33.44 4.38 9.49
CA ASP A 116 33.43 3.15 8.70
C ASP A 116 32.90 3.42 7.29
N LYS A 117 33.69 3.06 6.27
CA LYS A 117 33.38 3.36 4.87
C LYS A 117 32.16 2.58 4.38
N GLU A 118 32.02 1.33 4.78
CA GLU A 118 30.91 0.48 4.35
C GLU A 118 29.58 0.97 4.93
N THR A 119 29.55 1.25 6.23
CA THR A 119 28.39 1.79 6.92
C THR A 119 28.01 3.16 6.36
N LYS A 120 29.00 4.02 6.08
CA LYS A 120 28.75 5.32 5.46
C LYS A 120 28.12 5.21 4.07
N LEU A 121 28.58 4.25 3.25
CA LEU A 121 27.98 3.97 1.95
C LEU A 121 26.52 3.48 2.09
N LYS A 122 26.25 2.56 3.01
CA LYS A 122 24.89 2.07 3.29
C LYS A 122 23.95 3.19 3.74
N LEU A 123 24.42 4.10 4.60
CA LEU A 123 23.65 5.27 5.04
C LEU A 123 23.36 6.22 3.88
N LYS A 124 24.34 6.46 3.00
CA LYS A 124 24.15 7.29 1.82
C LYS A 124 23.08 6.72 0.89
N LEU A 125 23.14 5.42 0.59
CA LEU A 125 22.14 4.73 -0.23
C LEU A 125 20.74 4.78 0.41
N LEU A 126 20.66 4.56 1.72
CA LEU A 126 19.38 4.63 2.43
C LEU A 126 18.77 6.03 2.36
N ARG A 127 19.57 7.10 2.54
CA ARG A 127 19.10 8.48 2.36
C ARG A 127 18.60 8.72 0.93
N GLU A 128 19.34 8.27 -0.07
CA GLU A 128 18.93 8.40 -1.48
C GLU A 128 17.59 7.70 -1.76
N HIS A 129 17.37 6.51 -1.18
CA HIS A 129 16.07 5.83 -1.27
C HIS A 129 14.95 6.60 -0.56
N CYS A 130 15.19 7.13 0.64
CA CYS A 130 14.20 7.96 1.35
C CYS A 130 13.80 9.19 0.53
N ASN A 131 14.77 9.89 -0.07
CA ASN A 131 14.53 11.06 -0.91
C ASN A 131 13.76 10.70 -2.18
N SER A 132 14.11 9.58 -2.83
CA SER A 132 13.38 9.09 -4.01
C SER A 132 11.91 8.81 -3.68
N CYS A 133 11.63 8.21 -2.52
CA CYS A 133 10.25 8.00 -2.06
C CYS A 133 9.49 9.32 -1.85
N CYS A 134 10.15 10.36 -1.31
CA CYS A 134 9.57 11.71 -1.18
C CYS A 134 9.19 12.29 -2.54
N ASP A 135 10.13 12.26 -3.50
CA ASP A 135 9.92 12.83 -4.84
C ASP A 135 8.81 12.10 -5.62
N MET A 136 8.70 10.78 -5.47
CA MET A 136 7.64 10.00 -6.12
C MET A 136 6.25 10.39 -5.61
N ILE A 137 6.09 10.55 -4.29
CA ILE A 137 4.79 10.89 -3.70
C ILE A 137 4.42 12.35 -3.99
N ASP A 138 5.37 13.28 -3.92
CA ASP A 138 5.13 14.68 -4.32
C ASP A 138 4.63 14.82 -5.77
N LYS A 139 5.06 13.90 -6.66
CA LYS A 139 4.56 13.82 -8.04
C LYS A 139 3.17 13.18 -8.15
N MET A 140 2.82 12.27 -7.23
CA MET A 140 1.49 11.62 -7.21
C MET A 140 0.41 12.51 -6.59
N MET A 141 0.79 13.51 -5.78
CA MET A 141 -0.15 14.42 -5.11
C MET A 141 -0.41 15.74 -5.87
N LYS A 142 0.28 15.97 -6.99
CA LYS A 142 0.08 17.13 -7.88
C LYS A 142 -0.76 16.75 -9.10
#